data_AF-A0A9Q1QN26-F1
#
_entry.id   AF-A0A9Q1QN26-F1
#
_cell.length_a   1.000
_cell.length_b   1.000
_cell.length_c   1.000
_cell.angle_alpha   90.00
_cell.angle_beta   90.00
_cell.angle_gamma   90.00
#
_symmetry.space_group_name_H-M   'P 1'
#
loop_
_entity.id
_entity.type
_entity.pdbx_description
1 polymer ?
#
loop_
_entity_poly.entity_id
_entity_poly.type
_entity_poly.pdbx_seq_one_letter_code
_entity_poly.pdbx_strand_id
1 'polypeptide(L)'
;MPDCRPLGGEEHELLKKKHMEESELLKKKKQFKFDHVFGPHASREEVLTQTCPVVTSVLDGYNVCVFACGQTGTGKTFMMEGTSDNRGVNNRTLEELFKTADQRSCTMRYELFISMLEVYNERIRDLLVENSTEPPKKLEIKQSPDGTQEVPGLVDAHVHGTDGV
;
A
#
# COMPACT_ATOMS: atom_id res chain seq x y z
N MET A 1 41.18 24.19 19.20
CA MET A 1 40.86 22.85 19.73
C MET A 1 39.88 23.06 20.87
N PRO A 2 38.64 22.56 20.80
CA PRO A 2 37.70 22.72 21.90
C PRO A 2 38.15 21.84 23.07
N ASP A 3 38.25 22.47 24.22
CA ASP A 3 38.71 21.93 25.50
C ASP A 3 37.62 21.00 26.08
N CYS A 4 37.83 19.68 26.00
CA CYS A 4 36.93 18.70 26.60
C CYS A 4 37.19 18.62 28.11
N ARG A 5 36.44 19.41 28.87
CA ARG A 5 36.38 19.32 30.33
C ARG A 5 35.96 17.89 30.74
N PRO A 6 36.67 17.20 31.65
CA PRO A 6 36.23 15.88 32.12
C PRO A 6 34.86 15.99 32.79
N LEU A 7 33.91 15.15 32.37
CA LEU A 7 32.57 15.09 32.96
C LEU A 7 32.68 14.73 34.44
N GLY A 8 31.98 15.48 35.29
CA GLY A 8 31.96 15.24 36.73
C GLY A 8 31.24 13.92 37.09
N GLY A 9 31.45 13.42 38.31
CA GLY A 9 30.84 12.17 38.78
C GLY A 9 29.32 12.12 38.63
N GLU A 10 28.62 13.25 38.82
CA GLU A 10 27.17 13.36 38.66
C GLU A 10 26.71 13.28 37.19
N GLU A 11 27.46 13.87 36.25
CA GLU A 11 27.15 13.76 34.81
C GLU A 11 27.34 12.33 34.30
N HIS A 12 28.36 11.64 34.82
CA HIS A 12 28.60 10.23 34.53
C HIS A 12 27.47 9.33 35.08
N GLU A 13 26.90 9.68 36.24
CA GLU A 13 25.72 9.04 36.83
C GLU A 13 24.45 9.26 35.98
N LEU A 14 24.25 10.48 35.47
CA LEU A 14 23.12 10.86 34.61
C LEU A 14 23.17 10.17 33.25
N LEU A 15 24.35 10.04 32.64
CA LEU A 15 24.56 9.31 31.39
C LEU A 15 24.36 7.80 31.57
N LYS A 16 24.77 7.25 32.71
CA LYS A 16 24.48 5.85 33.07
C LYS A 16 22.99 5.62 33.32
N LYS A 17 22.29 6.55 33.97
CA LYS A 17 20.83 6.49 34.17
C LYS A 17 20.07 6.57 32.85
N LYS A 18 20.46 7.47 31.93
CA LYS A 18 19.88 7.54 30.57
C LYS A 18 20.10 6.24 29.78
N HIS A 19 21.33 5.71 29.75
CA HIS A 19 21.61 4.44 29.07
C HIS A 19 20.88 3.25 29.73
N MET A 20 20.72 3.27 31.06
CA MET A 20 20.02 2.22 31.80
C MET A 20 18.50 2.29 31.54
N GLU A 21 17.88 3.47 31.55
CA GLU A 21 16.48 3.67 31.18
C GLU A 21 16.20 3.30 29.71
N GLU A 22 17.09 3.68 28.79
CA GLU A 22 16.98 3.33 27.37
C GLU A 22 17.11 1.81 27.15
N SER A 23 18.03 1.15 27.89
CA SER A 23 18.18 -0.31 27.90
C SER A 23 17.00 -1.05 28.56
N GLU A 24 16.38 -0.47 29.59
CA GLU A 24 15.17 -1.00 30.25
C GLU A 24 13.93 -0.85 29.36
N LEU A 25 13.85 0.24 28.58
CA LEU A 25 12.81 0.46 27.59
C LEU A 25 12.92 -0.53 26.41
N LEU A 26 14.15 -0.90 26.03
CA LEU A 26 14.45 -1.97 25.07
C LEU A 26 14.15 -3.38 25.62
N LYS A 27 14.17 -3.58 26.94
CA LYS A 27 13.84 -4.87 27.61
C LYS A 27 12.35 -5.10 27.85
N LYS A 28 11.51 -4.06 27.79
CA LYS A 28 10.06 -4.24 27.85
C LYS A 28 9.57 -4.84 26.54
N LYS A 29 9.27 -6.15 26.56
CA LYS A 29 8.60 -6.87 25.46
C LYS A 29 7.29 -6.16 25.12
N LYS A 30 7.28 -5.39 24.03
CA LYS A 30 6.05 -4.85 23.46
C LYS A 30 5.34 -5.96 22.70
N GLN A 31 4.07 -6.20 23.05
CA GLN A 31 3.23 -7.16 22.35
C GLN A 31 2.30 -6.40 21.42
N PHE A 32 2.13 -6.93 20.22
CA PHE A 32 1.21 -6.42 19.21
C PHE A 32 0.30 -7.56 18.78
N LYS A 33 -0.98 -7.25 18.53
CA LYS A 33 -1.96 -8.22 18.03
C LYS A 33 -2.35 -7.81 16.62
N PHE A 34 -2.39 -8.79 15.73
CA PHE A 34 -2.80 -8.67 14.34
C PHE A 34 -3.61 -9.91 14.00
N ASP A 35 -4.48 -9.82 13.00
CA ASP A 35 -5.25 -10.97 12.51
C ASP A 35 -4.31 -12.06 11.98
N HIS A 36 -3.27 -11.64 11.26
CA HIS A 36 -2.20 -12.52 10.78
C HIS A 36 -0.83 -11.82 10.84
N VAL A 37 0.21 -12.62 11.11
CA VAL A 37 1.62 -12.20 11.09
C VAL A 37 2.40 -13.16 10.22
N PHE A 38 2.97 -12.66 9.13
CA PHE A 38 3.79 -13.43 8.21
C PHE A 38 5.26 -13.35 8.64
N GLY A 39 5.89 -14.50 8.83
CA GLY A 39 7.32 -14.59 9.16
C GLY A 39 8.21 -14.29 7.95
N PRO A 40 9.53 -14.16 8.15
CA PRO A 40 10.49 -13.86 7.08
C PRO A 40 10.59 -14.96 6.00
N HIS A 41 10.08 -16.16 6.29
CA HIS A 41 10.04 -17.29 5.36
C HIS A 41 8.66 -17.48 4.71
N ALA A 42 7.68 -16.64 5.04
CA ALA A 42 6.37 -16.70 4.43
C ALA A 42 6.48 -16.41 2.94
N SER A 43 5.78 -17.19 2.13
CA SER A 43 5.73 -16.97 0.69
C SER A 43 4.76 -15.82 0.37
N ARG A 44 4.91 -15.23 -0.82
CA ARG A 44 3.96 -14.19 -1.27
C ARG A 44 2.59 -14.79 -1.58
N GLU A 45 2.60 -16.02 -2.05
CA GLU A 45 1.43 -16.82 -2.32
C GLU A 45 0.59 -16.99 -1.04
N GLU A 46 1.22 -17.20 0.11
CA GLU A 46 0.53 -17.26 1.40
C GLU A 46 -0.14 -15.93 1.76
N VAL A 47 0.58 -14.82 1.61
CA VAL A 47 0.03 -13.47 1.87
C VAL A 47 -1.16 -13.18 0.96
N LEU A 48 -1.02 -13.51 -0.32
CA LEU A 48 -2.06 -13.30 -1.32
C LEU A 48 -3.27 -14.19 -1.04
N THR A 49 -3.07 -15.47 -0.73
CA THR A 49 -4.16 -16.42 -0.47
C THR A 49 -5.05 -15.94 0.69
N GLN A 50 -4.46 -15.34 1.72
CA GLN A 50 -5.21 -14.73 2.82
C GLN A 50 -5.96 -13.45 2.41
N THR A 51 -5.45 -12.73 1.41
CA THR A 51 -6.02 -11.44 0.95
C THR A 51 -7.07 -11.63 -0.16
N CYS A 52 -6.98 -12.71 -0.95
CA CYS A 52 -7.86 -13.00 -2.08
C CYS A 52 -9.36 -12.91 -1.77
N PRO A 53 -9.89 -13.51 -0.68
CA PRO A 53 -11.33 -13.46 -0.39
C PRO A 53 -11.85 -12.03 -0.21
N VAL A 54 -11.05 -11.18 0.44
CA VAL A 54 -11.37 -9.76 0.64
C VAL A 54 -11.44 -9.07 -0.71
N VAL A 55 -10.45 -9.30 -1.57
CA VAL A 55 -10.37 -8.73 -2.91
C VAL A 55 -11.52 -9.18 -3.81
N THR A 56 -11.87 -10.47 -3.84
CA THR A 56 -12.95 -10.97 -4.72
C THR A 56 -14.33 -10.46 -4.32
N SER A 57 -14.51 -9.99 -3.08
CA SER A 57 -15.80 -9.44 -2.62
C SER A 57 -16.24 -8.19 -3.39
N VAL A 58 -15.33 -7.52 -4.13
CA VAL A 58 -15.70 -6.41 -5.02
C VAL A 58 -16.68 -6.83 -6.11
N LEU A 59 -16.60 -8.09 -6.58
CA LEU A 59 -17.53 -8.62 -7.58
C LEU A 59 -18.94 -8.84 -7.02
N ASP A 60 -19.08 -8.84 -5.70
CA ASP A 60 -20.36 -8.96 -4.99
C ASP A 60 -20.89 -7.57 -4.56
N GLY A 61 -20.21 -6.48 -4.93
CA GLY A 61 -20.63 -5.10 -4.67
C GLY A 61 -20.05 -4.46 -3.40
N TYR A 62 -19.01 -5.05 -2.80
CA TYR A 62 -18.33 -4.46 -1.65
C TYR A 62 -17.17 -3.53 -2.06
N ASN A 63 -17.00 -2.43 -1.31
CA ASN A 63 -15.83 -1.57 -1.45
C ASN A 63 -14.66 -2.15 -0.66
N VAL A 64 -13.51 -2.31 -1.31
CA VAL A 64 -12.31 -2.91 -0.72
C VAL A 64 -11.13 -1.96 -0.88
N CYS A 65 -10.32 -1.84 0.17
CA CYS A 65 -9.09 -1.06 0.13
C CYS A 65 -7.94 -1.83 0.78
N VAL A 66 -6.82 -1.93 0.06
CA VAL A 66 -5.60 -2.63 0.51
C VAL A 66 -4.46 -1.63 0.57
N PHE A 67 -3.81 -1.54 1.73
CA PHE A 67 -2.69 -0.63 1.95
C PHE A 67 -1.42 -1.39 2.30
N ALA A 68 -0.29 -0.96 1.74
CA ALA A 68 1.03 -1.35 2.19
C ALA A 68 1.68 -0.19 2.95
N CYS A 69 1.92 -0.35 4.25
CA CYS A 69 2.56 0.64 5.09
C CYS A 69 3.85 0.09 5.73
N GLY A 70 4.79 0.97 6.06
CA GLY A 70 6.11 0.58 6.59
C GLY A 70 7.19 1.59 6.24
N GLN A 71 8.38 1.43 6.83
CA GLN A 71 9.54 2.28 6.55
C GLN A 71 10.08 2.05 5.12
N THR A 72 10.79 3.02 4.54
CA THR A 72 11.50 2.83 3.27
C THR A 72 12.43 1.61 3.34
N GLY A 73 12.43 0.79 2.29
CA GLY A 73 13.24 -0.44 2.24
C GLY A 73 12.59 -1.68 2.86
N THR A 74 11.40 -1.58 3.49
CA THR A 74 10.73 -2.75 4.12
C THR A 74 9.90 -3.60 3.15
N GLY A 75 10.07 -3.41 1.83
CA GLY A 75 9.41 -4.26 0.84
C GLY A 75 7.95 -3.91 0.49
N LYS A 76 7.48 -2.68 0.72
CA LYS A 76 6.13 -2.23 0.31
C LYS A 76 5.88 -2.39 -1.20
N THR A 77 6.74 -1.79 -2.02
CA THR A 77 6.69 -1.91 -3.49
C THR A 77 6.88 -3.36 -3.91
N PHE A 78 7.82 -4.06 -3.27
CA PHE A 78 7.99 -5.48 -3.51
C PHE A 78 6.68 -6.22 -3.28
N MET A 79 5.94 -6.02 -2.17
CA MET A 79 4.64 -6.66 -1.91
C MET A 79 3.56 -6.31 -2.94
N MET A 80 3.32 -5.02 -3.20
CA MET A 80 2.21 -4.57 -4.04
C MET A 80 2.44 -4.81 -5.54
N GLU A 81 3.62 -4.45 -6.04
CA GLU A 81 3.95 -4.50 -7.48
C GLU A 81 4.67 -5.81 -7.84
N GLY A 82 5.64 -6.22 -7.03
CA GLY A 82 6.44 -7.41 -7.27
C GLY A 82 7.62 -7.19 -8.21
N THR A 83 7.94 -8.22 -8.97
CA THR A 83 8.99 -8.27 -10.01
C THR A 83 8.39 -8.82 -11.30
N SER A 84 9.11 -8.73 -12.41
CA SER A 84 8.67 -9.31 -13.70
C SER A 84 8.33 -10.79 -13.59
N ASP A 85 9.16 -11.54 -12.86
CA ASP A 85 9.05 -13.00 -12.75
C ASP A 85 8.12 -13.41 -11.61
N ASN A 86 7.87 -12.51 -10.67
CA ASN A 86 6.98 -12.74 -9.54
C ASN A 86 6.13 -11.50 -9.26
N ARG A 87 5.01 -11.41 -9.99
CA ARG A 87 4.03 -10.33 -9.89
C ARG A 87 3.44 -10.23 -8.48
N GLY A 88 3.17 -9.00 -8.04
CA GLY A 88 2.63 -8.70 -6.72
C GLY A 88 1.13 -8.67 -6.60
N VAL A 89 0.66 -8.19 -5.45
CA VAL A 89 -0.75 -8.18 -5.05
C VAL A 89 -1.62 -7.51 -6.12
N ASN A 90 -1.19 -6.39 -6.71
CA ASN A 90 -1.97 -5.65 -7.70
C ASN A 90 -2.32 -6.52 -8.91
N ASN A 91 -1.31 -7.12 -9.53
CA ASN A 91 -1.44 -7.92 -10.73
C ASN A 91 -2.24 -9.21 -10.48
N ARG A 92 -1.89 -9.94 -9.41
CA ARG A 92 -2.56 -11.22 -9.10
C ARG A 92 -4.02 -11.01 -8.66
N THR A 93 -4.32 -9.88 -8.04
CA THR A 93 -5.69 -9.44 -7.75
C THR A 93 -6.49 -9.29 -9.04
N LEU A 94 -5.95 -8.58 -10.03
CA LEU A 94 -6.62 -8.39 -11.31
C LEU A 94 -6.83 -9.73 -12.04
N GLU A 95 -5.81 -10.59 -12.06
CA GLU A 95 -5.92 -11.95 -12.59
C GLU A 95 -7.08 -12.74 -11.96
N GLU A 96 -7.21 -12.71 -10.63
CA GLU A 96 -8.29 -13.42 -9.94
C GLU A 96 -9.66 -12.78 -10.18
N LEU A 97 -9.74 -11.45 -10.31
CA LEU A 97 -10.98 -10.75 -10.64
C LEU A 97 -11.47 -11.12 -12.05
N PHE A 98 -10.59 -11.08 -13.06
CA PHE A 98 -10.95 -11.49 -14.42
C PHE A 98 -11.36 -12.96 -14.48
N LYS A 99 -10.60 -13.84 -13.82
CA LYS A 99 -10.91 -15.26 -13.75
C LYS A 99 -12.27 -15.52 -13.10
N THR A 100 -12.59 -14.84 -12.00
CA THR A 100 -13.87 -15.00 -11.31
C THR A 100 -15.02 -14.41 -12.11
N ALA A 101 -14.81 -13.28 -12.78
CA ALA A 101 -15.79 -12.66 -13.66
C ALA A 101 -16.13 -13.57 -14.84
N ASP A 102 -15.13 -14.21 -15.46
CA ASP A 102 -15.32 -15.15 -16.58
C ASP A 102 -16.07 -16.41 -16.13
N GLN A 103 -15.74 -16.96 -14.97
CA GLN A 103 -16.46 -18.11 -14.37
C GLN A 103 -17.95 -17.81 -14.12
N ARG A 104 -18.29 -16.55 -13.85
CA ARG A 104 -19.67 -16.10 -13.57
C ARG A 104 -20.37 -15.51 -14.80
N SER A 105 -19.72 -15.51 -15.97
CA SER A 105 -20.19 -14.86 -17.21
C SER A 105 -21.57 -15.33 -17.71
N CYS A 106 -21.99 -16.54 -17.34
CA CYS A 106 -23.32 -17.06 -17.67
C CYS A 106 -24.47 -16.42 -16.85
N THR A 107 -24.15 -15.75 -15.74
CA THR A 107 -25.12 -15.16 -14.81
C THR A 107 -24.99 -13.64 -14.69
N MET A 108 -23.78 -13.10 -14.78
CA MET A 108 -23.47 -11.69 -14.61
C MET A 108 -22.50 -11.22 -15.68
N ARG A 109 -22.69 -9.99 -16.14
CA ARG A 109 -21.75 -9.28 -17.02
C ARG A 109 -21.02 -8.24 -16.19
N TYR A 110 -19.69 -8.28 -16.26
CA TYR A 110 -18.81 -7.35 -15.56
C TYR A 110 -18.12 -6.42 -16.57
N GLU A 111 -17.97 -5.15 -16.19
CA GLU A 111 -17.13 -4.17 -16.90
C GLU A 111 -16.15 -3.61 -15.88
N LEU A 112 -14.85 -3.68 -16.20
CA LEU A 112 -13.77 -3.37 -15.27
C LEU A 112 -13.02 -2.14 -15.76
N PHE A 113 -12.87 -1.16 -14.89
CA PHE A 113 -12.14 0.08 -15.16
C PHE A 113 -11.02 0.24 -14.14
N ILE A 114 -9.85 0.71 -14.59
CA ILE A 114 -8.70 0.98 -13.75
C ILE A 114 -8.32 2.45 -13.88
N SER A 115 -8.08 3.07 -12.74
CA SER A 115 -7.56 4.43 -12.63
C SER A 115 -6.32 4.38 -11.75
N MET A 116 -5.26 5.11 -12.10
CA MET A 116 -4.01 5.12 -11.33
C MET A 116 -3.57 6.56 -11.07
N LEU A 117 -3.32 6.89 -9.81
CA LEU A 117 -2.88 8.21 -9.40
C LEU A 117 -1.74 8.14 -8.40
N GLU A 118 -0.95 9.21 -8.36
CA GLU A 118 0.06 9.47 -7.36
C GLU A 118 -0.31 10.73 -6.56
N VAL A 119 -0.17 10.66 -5.23
CA VAL A 119 -0.21 11.85 -4.37
C VAL A 119 1.20 12.16 -3.92
N TYR A 120 1.75 13.26 -4.42
CA TYR A 120 3.10 13.72 -4.08
C TYR A 120 3.09 15.20 -3.72
N ASN A 121 3.60 15.55 -2.54
CA ASN A 121 3.65 16.93 -2.04
C ASN A 121 2.28 17.63 -2.10
N GLU A 122 1.24 16.98 -1.55
CA GLU A 122 -0.15 17.47 -1.56
C GLU A 122 -0.73 17.75 -2.96
N ARG A 123 -0.14 17.16 -4.01
CA ARG A 123 -0.63 17.26 -5.39
C ARG A 123 -1.00 15.89 -5.92
N ILE A 124 -2.16 15.82 -6.56
CA ILE A 124 -2.66 14.63 -7.24
C ILE A 124 -2.18 14.67 -8.69
N ARG A 125 -1.56 13.58 -9.14
CA ARG A 125 -1.12 13.37 -10.52
C ARG A 125 -1.76 12.11 -11.06
N ASP A 126 -2.33 12.20 -12.26
CA ASP A 126 -2.77 11.03 -13.02
C ASP A 126 -1.55 10.31 -13.59
N LEU A 127 -1.45 8.99 -13.37
CA LEU A 127 -0.36 8.16 -13.86
C LEU A 127 -0.66 7.48 -15.21
N LEU A 128 -1.91 7.53 -15.66
CA LEU A 128 -2.34 6.96 -16.95
C LEU A 128 -2.29 7.97 -18.09
N VAL A 129 -2.09 9.26 -17.79
CA VAL A 129 -1.89 10.30 -18.81
C VAL A 129 -0.43 10.27 -19.27
N GLU A 130 -0.18 9.73 -20.46
CA GLU A 130 1.10 9.92 -21.15
C GLU A 130 1.32 11.42 -21.41
N ASN A 131 2.56 11.89 -21.22
CA ASN A 131 2.99 13.30 -21.33
C ASN A 131 2.27 14.06 -22.45
N SER A 132 1.10 14.62 -22.11
CA SER A 132 0.27 15.31 -23.08
C SER A 132 0.87 16.68 -23.30
N THR A 133 0.79 17.17 -24.53
CA THR A 133 1.17 18.54 -24.90
C THR A 133 0.29 19.60 -24.24
N GLU A 134 -0.75 19.18 -23.50
CA GLU A 134 -1.66 20.02 -22.75
C GLU A 134 -1.12 20.35 -21.36
N PRO A 135 -1.45 21.51 -20.79
CA PRO A 135 -1.06 21.84 -19.43
C PRO A 135 -1.61 20.79 -18.45
N PRO A 136 -0.83 20.40 -17.43
CA PRO A 136 -1.24 19.37 -16.48
C PRO A 136 -2.55 19.78 -15.81
N LYS A 137 -3.58 18.96 -16.00
CA LYS A 137 -4.91 19.16 -15.40
C LYS A 137 -4.76 19.11 -13.88
N LYS A 138 -5.22 20.16 -13.20
CA LYS A 138 -5.25 20.18 -11.73
C LYS A 138 -6.36 19.23 -11.26
N LEU A 139 -5.96 18.13 -10.64
CA LEU A 139 -6.88 17.17 -10.04
C LEU A 139 -7.11 17.51 -8.56
N GLU A 140 -8.37 17.43 -8.12
CA GLU A 140 -8.81 17.73 -6.76
C GLU A 140 -9.85 16.70 -6.31
N ILE A 141 -9.83 16.36 -5.01
CA ILE A 141 -10.84 15.50 -4.41
C ILE A 141 -12.13 16.32 -4.25
N LYS A 142 -13.24 15.76 -4.71
CA LYS A 142 -14.58 16.33 -4.54
C LYS A 142 -15.50 15.32 -3.88
N GLN A 143 -16.46 15.83 -3.12
CA GLN A 143 -17.48 15.00 -2.49
C GLN A 143 -18.75 15.04 -3.35
N SER A 144 -19.22 13.87 -3.75
CA SER A 144 -20.47 13.65 -4.44
C SER A 144 -21.67 13.81 -3.48
N PRO A 145 -22.90 14.06 -3.97
CA PRO A 145 -24.07 14.31 -3.11
C PRO A 145 -24.47 13.13 -2.20
N ASP A 146 -24.05 11.92 -2.57
CA ASP A 146 -24.20 10.67 -1.81
C ASP A 146 -23.16 10.52 -0.69
N GLY A 147 -22.19 11.43 -0.60
CA GLY A 147 -21.11 11.44 0.38
C GLY A 147 -19.81 10.76 -0.10
N THR A 148 -19.80 10.18 -1.30
CA THR A 148 -18.63 9.51 -1.88
C THR A 148 -17.55 10.53 -2.26
N GLN A 149 -16.28 10.22 -2.01
CA GLN A 149 -15.15 11.05 -2.41
C GLN A 149 -14.59 10.56 -3.75
N GLU A 150 -14.49 11.46 -4.71
CA GLU A 150 -14.04 11.17 -6.08
C GLU A 150 -12.98 12.19 -6.52
N VAL A 151 -12.21 11.85 -7.56
CA VAL A 151 -11.25 12.75 -8.19
C VAL A 151 -11.71 13.01 -9.63
N PRO A 152 -12.55 14.03 -9.88
CA PRO A 152 -13.13 14.24 -11.19
C PRO A 152 -12.06 14.54 -12.24
N GLY A 153 -12.14 13.83 -13.36
CA GLY A 153 -11.25 14.02 -14.49
C GLY A 153 -9.96 13.21 -14.44
N LEU A 154 -9.84 12.27 -13.49
CA LEU A 154 -8.92 11.13 -13.56
C LEU A 154 -9.31 10.22 -14.74
N VAL A 155 -8.32 9.62 -15.38
CA VAL A 155 -8.54 8.66 -16.47
C VAL A 155 -9.03 7.33 -15.93
N ASP A 156 -10.12 6.84 -16.52
CA ASP A 156 -10.64 5.49 -16.32
C ASP A 156 -10.35 4.65 -17.56
N ALA A 157 -9.35 3.77 -17.46
CA ALA A 157 -8.99 2.85 -18.53
C ALA A 157 -9.87 1.60 -18.47
N HIS A 158 -10.62 1.33 -19.54
CA HIS A 158 -11.38 0.08 -19.67
C HIS A 158 -10.41 -1.08 -19.92
N VAL A 159 -10.48 -2.11 -19.08
CA VAL A 159 -9.61 -3.29 -19.18
C VAL A 159 -10.41 -4.54 -19.57
N HIS A 160 -9.92 -5.25 -20.58
CA HIS A 160 -10.57 -6.45 -21.13
C HIS A 160 -9.89 -7.77 -20.71
N GLY A 161 -8.78 -7.68 -19.99
CA GLY A 161 -8.01 -8.82 -19.51
C GLY A 161 -6.74 -8.36 -18.80
N THR A 162 -5.86 -9.30 -18.52
CA THR A 162 -4.56 -9.06 -17.86
C THR A 162 -3.45 -8.69 -18.84
N ASP A 163 -3.73 -8.76 -20.14
CA ASP A 163 -2.79 -8.43 -21.21
C ASP A 163 -2.75 -6.91 -21.39
N GLY A 164 -1.73 -6.27 -20.83
CA GLY A 164 -1.55 -4.81 -20.88
C GLY A 164 -1.58 -4.09 -19.53
N VAL A 165 -1.62 -4.84 -18.42
CA VAL A 165 -1.34 -4.35 -17.06
C VAL A 165 0.05 -4.75 -16.60
#